data_AF-A0A1G3QNF1-F1
#
_entry.id   AF-A0A1G3QNF1-F1
#
_cell.length_a   1.000
_cell.length_b   1.000
_cell.length_c   1.000
_cell.angle_alpha   90.00
_cell.angle_beta   90.00
_cell.angle_gamma   90.00
#
_symmetry.space_group_name_H-M   'P 1'
#
loop_
_entity.id
_entity.type
_entity.pdbx_description
1 polymer ?
#
loop_
_entity_poly.entity_id
_entity_poly.type
_entity_poly.pdbx_seq_one_letter_code
_entity_poly.pdbx_strand_id
1 'polypeptide(L)'
;MRQNLIISFLIIGITSCSSSRYLMERYGVREIRLRHDGRERSCLIHVPQKNSSGRMPLLLVLHGGGGDARRMLKLTRKRFNELSDAPAIQDLPDSNPDDGTKVKKISYGPCSGDTRVILYSIEGGGHTWPGGIQYLPKQIVGNTSREINAGDLIWDFFSSAR
;
A
#
# COMPACT_ATOMS: atom_id res chain seq x y z
N MET A 1 7.35 -63.55 27.35
CA MET A 1 7.47 -62.87 26.05
C MET A 1 7.12 -61.39 26.23
N ARG A 2 7.98 -60.52 25.68
CA ARG A 2 7.75 -59.12 25.28
C ARG A 2 7.57 -58.04 26.36
N GLN A 3 8.68 -57.36 26.60
CA GLN A 3 8.80 -55.95 26.97
C GLN A 3 8.05 -55.08 25.95
N ASN A 4 7.25 -54.11 26.39
CA ASN A 4 6.80 -53.00 25.55
C ASN A 4 7.26 -51.68 26.19
N LEU A 5 8.35 -51.18 25.62
CA LEU A 5 8.96 -49.87 25.85
C LEU A 5 8.06 -48.79 25.23
N ILE A 6 7.50 -47.89 26.04
CA ILE A 6 6.84 -46.68 25.55
C ILE A 6 7.95 -45.65 25.30
N ILE A 7 8.43 -45.55 24.06
CA ILE A 7 9.31 -44.44 23.64
C ILE A 7 8.41 -43.22 23.43
N SER A 8 8.44 -42.32 24.39
CA SER A 8 7.92 -40.96 24.26
C SER A 8 8.77 -40.21 23.22
N PHE A 9 8.24 -40.01 22.01
CA PHE A 9 8.83 -39.09 21.04
C PHE A 9 8.48 -37.66 21.45
N LEU A 10 9.28 -37.12 22.37
CA LEU A 10 9.38 -35.70 22.62
C LEU A 10 10.08 -35.05 21.41
N ILE A 11 9.31 -34.70 20.37
CA ILE A 11 9.80 -33.86 19.27
C ILE A 11 9.91 -32.42 19.80
N ILE A 12 10.95 -32.15 20.60
CA ILE A 12 11.46 -30.81 20.83
C ILE A 12 12.63 -30.65 19.86
N GLY A 13 12.32 -30.28 18.63
CA GLY A 13 13.34 -30.02 17.62
C GLY A 13 12.74 -29.40 16.38
N ILE A 14 13.19 -28.19 16.04
CA ILE A 14 13.00 -27.50 14.76
C ILE A 14 11.72 -26.62 14.59
N THR A 15 11.12 -26.08 15.66
CA THR A 15 10.02 -25.08 15.49
C THR A 15 10.48 -23.61 15.44
N SER A 16 11.73 -23.29 15.81
CA SER A 16 12.18 -21.88 15.90
C SER A 16 12.36 -21.22 14.53
N CYS A 17 12.94 -21.92 13.55
CA CYS A 17 13.14 -21.38 12.20
C CYS A 17 11.80 -21.19 11.46
N SER A 18 10.91 -22.19 11.57
CA SER A 18 9.60 -22.18 10.92
C SER A 18 8.68 -21.10 11.48
N SER A 19 8.66 -20.90 12.80
CA SER A 19 7.87 -19.84 13.45
C SER A 19 8.32 -18.44 13.03
N SER A 20 9.63 -18.26 12.90
CA SER A 20 10.22 -17.00 12.46
C SER A 20 9.86 -16.69 11.00
N ARG A 21 10.07 -17.65 10.08
CA ARG A 21 9.72 -17.53 8.66
C ARG A 21 8.22 -17.29 8.46
N TYR A 22 7.38 -18.03 9.17
CA TYR A 22 5.92 -17.88 9.11
C TYR A 22 5.45 -16.49 9.54
N LEU A 23 6.07 -15.90 10.58
CA LEU A 23 5.78 -14.51 10.96
C LEU A 23 6.26 -13.53 9.89
N MET A 24 7.43 -13.74 9.29
CA MET A 24 7.93 -12.86 8.22
C MET A 24 6.98 -12.84 7.01
N GLU A 25 6.52 -14.01 6.55
CA GLU A 25 5.53 -14.15 5.48
C GLU A 25 4.18 -13.54 5.86
N ARG A 26 3.65 -13.86 7.05
CA ARG A 26 2.35 -13.35 7.52
C ARG A 26 2.30 -11.82 7.61
N TYR A 27 3.43 -11.19 7.92
CA TYR A 27 3.52 -9.75 8.09
C TYR A 27 4.09 -9.01 6.88
N GLY A 28 4.42 -9.72 5.79
CA GLY A 28 4.96 -9.10 4.57
C GLY A 28 6.29 -8.38 4.81
N VAL A 29 7.15 -8.93 5.66
CA VAL A 29 8.45 -8.36 6.01
C VAL A 29 9.57 -9.34 5.68
N ARG A 30 10.76 -8.81 5.36
CA ARG A 30 11.99 -9.59 5.27
C ARG A 30 12.96 -9.14 6.35
N GLU A 31 13.71 -10.08 6.92
CA GLU A 31 14.79 -9.72 7.83
C GLU A 31 16.04 -9.39 7.01
N ILE A 32 16.66 -8.24 7.29
CA ILE A 32 17.95 -7.85 6.76
C ILE A 32 18.95 -7.72 7.89
N ARG A 33 20.21 -8.04 7.61
CA ARG A 33 21.32 -7.87 8.54
C ARG A 33 22.27 -6.82 8.00
N LEU A 34 22.70 -5.96 8.89
CA LEU A 34 23.59 -4.85 8.60
C LEU A 34 24.76 -4.92 9.58
N ARG A 35 25.98 -4.68 9.10
CA ARG A 35 27.15 -4.50 9.96
C ARG A 35 27.40 -3.01 10.14
N HIS A 36 27.50 -2.57 11.39
CA HIS A 36 27.84 -1.19 11.74
C HIS A 36 28.76 -1.20 12.97
N ASP A 37 29.92 -0.57 12.85
CA ASP A 37 30.97 -0.52 13.87
C ASP A 37 31.35 -1.90 14.43
N GLY A 38 31.57 -2.86 13.54
CA GLY A 38 31.94 -4.24 13.89
C GLY A 38 30.83 -5.07 14.55
N ARG A 39 29.63 -4.51 14.74
CA ARG A 39 28.47 -5.19 15.33
C ARG A 39 27.44 -5.54 14.27
N GLU A 40 26.89 -6.74 14.36
CA GLU A 40 25.75 -7.15 13.53
C GLU A 40 24.45 -6.59 14.11
N ARG A 41 23.62 -6.01 13.24
CA ARG A 41 22.30 -5.47 13.54
C ARG A 41 21.30 -6.19 12.63
N SER A 42 20.15 -6.57 13.18
CA SER A 42 19.03 -7.09 12.39
C SER A 42 17.91 -6.06 12.32
N CYS A 43 17.25 -5.99 11.17
CA CYS A 43 16.12 -5.12 10.91
C CYS A 43 15.05 -5.89 10.14
N LEU A 44 13.78 -5.49 10.31
CA LEU A 44 12.70 -5.95 9.45
C LEU A 44 12.43 -4.87 8.40
N ILE A 45 12.43 -5.27 7.13
CA ILE A 45 12.10 -4.39 6.00
C ILE A 45 10.76 -4.80 5.41
N HIS A 46 9.86 -3.84 5.27
CA HIS A 46 8.67 -3.95 4.44
C HIS A 46 8.87 -3.09 3.20
N VAL A 47 8.59 -3.66 2.03
CA VAL A 47 8.62 -2.95 0.76
C VAL A 47 7.21 -3.02 0.20
N PRO A 48 6.50 -1.90 0.07
CA PRO A 48 5.16 -1.90 -0.50
C PRO A 48 5.22 -2.46 -1.92
N GLN A 49 4.42 -3.49 -2.18
CA GLN A 49 4.39 -4.14 -3.50
C GLN A 49 3.90 -3.17 -4.60
N LYS A 50 3.19 -2.11 -4.19
CA LYS A 50 2.43 -1.20 -5.07
C LYS A 50 3.14 0.13 -5.37
N ASN A 51 4.42 0.32 -5.02
CA ASN A 51 5.15 1.56 -5.33
C ASN A 51 6.56 1.27 -5.90
N SER A 52 6.67 0.28 -6.78
CA SER A 52 7.94 -0.23 -7.29
C SER A 52 8.64 0.63 -8.36
N SER A 53 8.03 1.73 -8.81
CA SER A 53 8.64 2.63 -9.81
C SER A 53 8.92 4.01 -9.22
N GLY A 54 10.17 4.26 -8.82
CA GLY A 54 10.66 5.57 -8.41
C GLY A 54 11.48 5.59 -7.10
N ARG A 55 11.95 6.78 -6.71
CA ARG A 55 12.59 7.01 -5.40
C ARG A 55 11.50 7.01 -4.33
N MET A 56 11.50 6.00 -3.44
CA MET A 56 10.57 5.93 -2.31
C MET A 56 11.13 6.64 -1.07
N PRO A 57 10.30 7.36 -0.29
CA PRO A 57 10.69 7.81 1.04
C PRO A 57 10.93 6.62 1.97
N LEU A 58 11.96 6.72 2.83
CA LEU A 58 12.28 5.70 3.83
C LEU A 58 11.71 6.10 5.20
N LEU A 59 10.86 5.26 5.77
CA LEU A 59 10.41 5.38 7.16
C LEU A 59 11.18 4.41 8.04
N LEU A 60 11.90 4.93 9.04
CA LEU A 60 12.53 4.12 10.08
C LEU A 60 11.60 4.02 11.29
N VAL A 61 11.21 2.79 11.65
CA VAL A 61 10.36 2.51 12.82
C VAL A 61 11.22 1.83 13.88
N LEU A 62 11.48 2.54 14.97
CA LEU A 62 12.32 2.07 16.06
C LEU A 62 11.46 1.51 17.20
N HIS A 63 11.95 0.47 17.85
CA HIS A 63 11.32 -0.08 19.06
C HIS A 63 11.67 0.75 20.29
N GLY A 64 10.83 0.70 21.33
CA GLY A 64 11.15 1.27 22.64
C GLY A 64 12.16 0.46 23.44
N GLY A 65 12.45 0.88 24.68
CA GLY A 65 13.38 0.20 25.59
C GLY A 65 13.02 -1.26 25.82
N GLY A 66 14.01 -2.16 25.72
CA GLY A 66 13.84 -3.61 25.90
C GLY A 66 13.09 -4.33 24.77
N GLY A 67 12.78 -3.63 23.66
CA GLY A 67 12.12 -4.21 22.49
C GLY A 67 13.06 -4.69 21.38
N ASP A 68 12.46 -5.20 20.32
CA ASP A 68 13.10 -5.50 19.04
C ASP A 68 12.13 -5.20 17.87
N ALA A 69 12.59 -5.36 16.63
CA ALA A 69 11.78 -5.08 15.44
C ALA A 69 10.52 -5.96 15.34
N ARG A 70 10.55 -7.22 15.82
CA ARG A 70 9.40 -8.14 15.80
C ARG A 70 8.34 -7.71 16.80
N ARG A 71 8.78 -7.28 17.99
CA ARG A 71 7.88 -6.73 19.03
C ARG A 71 7.25 -5.43 18.56
N MET A 72 8.01 -4.56 17.89
CA MET A 72 7.46 -3.32 17.34
C MET A 72 6.41 -3.56 16.24
N LEU A 73 6.67 -4.54 15.36
CA LEU A 73 5.71 -4.98 14.33
C LEU A 73 4.41 -5.51 14.94
N LYS A 74 4.49 -6.28 16.03
CA LYS A 74 3.32 -6.79 16.77
C LYS A 74 2.60 -5.67 17.53
N LEU A 75 3.35 -4.80 18.22
CA LEU A 75 2.82 -3.71 19.04
C LEU A 75 1.97 -2.75 18.20
N THR A 76 2.44 -2.44 17.00
CA THR A 76 1.74 -1.59 16.04
C THR A 76 0.68 -2.33 15.24
N ARG A 77 0.49 -3.63 15.47
CA ARG A 77 -0.37 -4.50 14.66
C ARG A 77 -0.12 -4.30 13.16
N LYS A 78 1.16 -4.26 12.73
CA LYS A 78 1.61 -4.01 11.35
C LYS A 78 1.05 -2.74 10.68
N ARG A 79 0.56 -1.76 11.43
CA ARG A 79 -0.15 -0.60 10.89
C ARG A 79 0.67 0.20 9.88
N PHE A 80 1.98 0.35 10.12
CA PHE A 80 2.86 1.05 9.19
C PHE A 80 2.95 0.36 7.82
N ASN A 81 3.00 -0.98 7.79
CA ASN A 81 3.00 -1.75 6.54
C ASN A 81 1.68 -1.56 5.79
N GLU A 82 0.54 -1.63 6.51
CA GLU A 82 -0.77 -1.42 5.90
C GLU A 82 -0.95 -0.01 5.32
N LEU A 83 -0.44 1.01 6.03
CA LEU A 83 -0.45 2.39 5.55
C LEU A 83 0.42 2.56 4.30
N SER A 84 1.56 1.88 4.24
CA SER A 84 2.42 1.93 3.06
C SER A 84 1.88 1.11 1.87
N ASP A 85 1.02 0.11 2.13
CA ASP A 85 0.32 -0.69 1.12
C ASP A 85 -1.03 -0.09 0.66
N ALA A 86 -1.49 0.96 1.33
CA ALA A 86 -2.72 1.67 1.01
C ALA A 86 -2.60 2.36 -0.37
N PRO A 87 -3.70 2.50 -1.13
CA PRO A 87 -3.66 3.23 -2.39
C PRO A 87 -3.22 4.67 -2.16
N ALA A 88 -2.46 5.22 -3.09
CA ALA A 88 -2.09 6.62 -3.05
C ALA A 88 -3.35 7.47 -3.31
N ILE A 89 -3.79 8.20 -2.29
CA ILE A 89 -4.88 9.17 -2.38
C ILE A 89 -4.25 10.55 -2.56
N GLN A 90 -4.71 11.25 -3.60
CA GLN A 90 -4.29 12.61 -3.91
C GLN A 90 -5.54 13.46 -4.13
N ASP A 91 -5.71 14.50 -3.32
CA ASP A 91 -6.64 15.58 -3.64
C ASP A 91 -6.02 16.45 -4.75
N LEU A 92 -6.77 16.70 -5.82
CA LEU A 92 -6.30 17.53 -6.92
C LEU A 92 -6.52 19.02 -6.58
N PRO A 93 -5.68 19.93 -7.10
CA PRO A 93 -5.90 21.36 -6.97
C PRO A 93 -7.26 21.76 -7.53
N ASP A 94 -8.03 22.50 -6.74
CA ASP A 94 -9.27 23.13 -7.18
C ASP A 94 -8.92 24.44 -7.90
N SER A 95 -8.85 24.36 -9.23
CA SER A 95 -8.50 25.51 -10.09
C SER A 95 -9.74 26.30 -10.52
N ASN A 96 -10.94 25.77 -10.29
CA ASN A 96 -12.21 26.32 -10.75
C ASN A 96 -13.27 26.27 -9.63
N PRO A 97 -13.05 26.98 -8.50
CA PRO A 97 -13.89 26.85 -7.31
C PRO A 97 -15.36 27.24 -7.53
N ASP A 98 -15.66 28.01 -8.57
CA ASP A 98 -17.02 28.44 -8.93
C ASP A 98 -17.89 27.34 -9.55
N ASP A 99 -17.28 26.22 -9.97
CA ASP A 99 -18.05 25.08 -10.50
C ASP A 99 -18.61 24.17 -9.40
N GLY A 100 -18.14 24.36 -8.15
CA GLY A 100 -18.62 23.67 -6.96
C GLY A 100 -18.18 22.21 -6.88
N THR A 101 -17.15 21.81 -7.61
CA THR A 101 -16.68 20.43 -7.65
C THR A 101 -15.27 20.27 -7.09
N LYS A 102 -14.94 19.07 -6.62
CA LYS A 102 -13.60 18.70 -6.15
C LYS A 102 -13.22 17.33 -6.66
N VAL A 103 -11.96 17.15 -7.02
CA VAL A 103 -11.49 15.89 -7.58
C VAL A 103 -10.48 15.22 -6.64
N LYS A 104 -10.70 13.93 -6.40
CA LYS A 104 -9.77 13.04 -5.70
C LYS A 104 -9.32 11.93 -6.62
N LYS A 105 -8.01 11.75 -6.75
CA LYS A 105 -7.38 10.63 -7.46
C LYS A 105 -6.97 9.56 -6.46
N ILE A 106 -7.32 8.32 -6.76
CA ILE A 106 -6.96 7.15 -5.98
C ILE A 106 -6.27 6.17 -6.92
N SER A 107 -4.99 5.89 -6.66
CA SER A 107 -4.18 5.00 -7.49
C SER A 107 -3.98 3.66 -6.80
N TYR A 108 -4.35 2.58 -7.50
CA TYR A 108 -4.16 1.19 -7.09
C TYR A 108 -3.11 0.53 -7.98
N GLY A 109 -2.23 -0.24 -7.36
CA GLY A 109 -1.20 -1.05 -8.04
C GLY A 109 0.18 -0.38 -8.09
N PRO A 110 1.19 -1.03 -8.70
CA PRO A 110 1.04 -2.26 -9.50
C PRO A 110 0.56 -3.46 -8.67
N CYS A 111 -0.41 -4.19 -9.23
CA CYS A 111 -0.91 -5.48 -8.79
C CYS A 111 -0.28 -6.59 -9.65
N SER A 112 -0.82 -7.82 -9.63
CA SER A 112 -0.33 -8.91 -10.48
C SER A 112 -0.23 -8.52 -11.96
N GLY A 113 0.90 -8.82 -12.59
CA GLY A 113 1.16 -8.53 -14.00
C GLY A 113 1.19 -7.02 -14.32
N ASP A 114 1.76 -6.20 -13.43
CA ASP A 114 1.86 -4.74 -13.56
C ASP A 114 0.52 -4.02 -13.76
N THR A 115 -0.57 -4.68 -13.36
CA THR A 115 -1.93 -4.11 -13.47
C THR A 115 -2.06 -2.91 -12.55
N ARG A 116 -2.54 -1.78 -13.10
CA ARG A 116 -2.82 -0.54 -12.38
C ARG A 116 -4.29 -0.16 -12.57
N VAL A 117 -4.89 0.43 -11.55
CA VAL A 117 -6.23 1.03 -11.63
C VAL A 117 -6.14 2.43 -11.03
N ILE A 118 -6.61 3.44 -11.76
CA ILE A 118 -6.69 4.80 -11.25
C ILE A 118 -8.17 5.19 -11.23
N LEU A 119 -8.67 5.53 -10.05
CA LEU A 119 -10.01 6.04 -9.84
C LEU A 119 -9.94 7.56 -9.63
N TYR A 120 -10.77 8.30 -10.36
CA TYR A 120 -11.04 9.70 -10.09
C TYR A 120 -12.46 9.82 -9.53
N SER A 121 -12.59 10.43 -8.37
CA SER A 121 -13.87 10.74 -7.71
C SER A 121 -14.10 12.24 -7.79
N ILE A 122 -15.28 12.64 -8.27
CA ILE A 122 -15.68 14.05 -8.38
C ILE A 122 -16.80 14.30 -7.39
N GLU A 123 -16.48 15.01 -6.32
CA GLU A 123 -17.46 15.49 -5.34
C GLU A 123 -18.16 16.73 -5.88
N GLY A 124 -19.47 16.85 -5.67
CA GLY A 124 -20.28 17.97 -6.21
C GLY A 124 -20.54 17.90 -7.73
N GLY A 125 -19.99 16.91 -8.42
CA GLY A 125 -20.19 16.68 -9.85
C GLY A 125 -21.56 16.08 -10.18
N GLY A 126 -21.97 16.27 -11.43
CA GLY A 126 -23.20 15.74 -12.01
C GLY A 126 -23.01 14.58 -12.99
N HIS A 127 -24.10 14.14 -13.62
CA HIS A 127 -24.13 13.17 -14.72
C HIS A 127 -23.59 13.79 -16.02
N THR A 128 -22.30 14.13 -16.02
CA THR A 128 -21.63 14.86 -17.10
C THR A 128 -20.25 14.29 -17.39
N TRP A 129 -19.62 14.71 -18.49
CA TRP A 129 -18.25 14.31 -18.84
C TRP A 129 -17.24 15.35 -18.31
N PRO A 130 -16.31 14.98 -17.41
CA PRO A 130 -15.34 15.92 -16.84
C PRO A 130 -14.42 16.54 -17.90
N GLY A 131 -14.30 17.87 -17.88
CA GLY A 131 -13.59 18.65 -18.90
C GLY A 131 -14.38 18.85 -20.20
N GLY A 132 -15.57 18.25 -20.31
CA GLY A 132 -16.50 18.49 -21.41
C GLY A 132 -17.27 19.80 -21.26
N ILE A 133 -18.06 20.13 -22.28
CA ILE A 133 -19.00 21.26 -22.23
C ILE A 133 -20.17 20.95 -21.27
N GLN A 134 -20.74 21.99 -20.65
CA GLN A 134 -21.99 21.85 -19.89
C GLN A 134 -23.15 21.77 -20.89
N TYR A 135 -23.41 20.56 -21.40
CA TYR A 135 -24.30 20.35 -22.54
C TYR A 135 -25.79 20.46 -22.20
N LEU A 136 -26.16 20.38 -20.91
CA LEU A 136 -27.52 20.58 -20.41
C LEU A 136 -27.51 21.48 -19.16
N PRO A 137 -28.64 22.14 -18.81
CA PRO A 137 -28.76 22.93 -17.58
C PRO A 137 -28.35 22.15 -16.33
N LYS A 138 -27.66 22.82 -15.41
CA LYS A 138 -27.16 22.24 -14.14
C LYS A 138 -28.28 21.59 -13.32
N GLN A 139 -29.51 22.08 -13.43
CA GLN A 139 -30.69 21.56 -12.74
C GLN A 139 -31.07 20.14 -13.19
N ILE A 140 -30.62 19.70 -14.38
CA ILE A 140 -30.95 18.39 -14.94
C ILE A 140 -29.79 17.42 -14.75
N VAL A 141 -28.58 17.85 -15.11
CA VAL A 141 -27.40 16.96 -15.15
C VAL A 141 -26.38 17.26 -14.06
N GLY A 142 -26.56 18.28 -13.22
CA GLY A 142 -25.59 18.71 -12.23
C GLY A 142 -24.41 19.49 -12.81
N ASN A 143 -23.39 19.72 -11.97
CA ASN A 143 -22.19 20.46 -12.35
C ASN A 143 -21.23 19.60 -13.19
N THR A 144 -20.70 20.19 -14.26
CA THR A 144 -19.59 19.60 -15.01
C THR A 144 -18.26 20.12 -14.47
N SER A 145 -17.50 19.26 -13.79
CA SER A 145 -16.16 19.57 -13.25
C SER A 145 -15.19 20.04 -14.34
N ARG A 146 -14.34 21.02 -13.98
CA ARG A 146 -13.30 21.62 -14.84
C ARG A 146 -11.88 21.36 -14.37
N GLU A 147 -11.70 20.68 -13.24
CA GLU A 147 -10.40 20.37 -12.65
C GLU A 147 -9.64 19.32 -13.47
N ILE A 148 -10.34 18.48 -14.22
CA ILE A 148 -9.75 17.42 -15.04
C ILE A 148 -10.40 17.33 -16.41
N ASN A 149 -9.63 16.88 -17.40
CA ASN A 149 -10.14 16.37 -18.66
C ASN A 149 -10.05 14.84 -18.65
N ALA A 150 -11.21 14.17 -18.62
CA ALA A 150 -11.26 12.72 -18.55
C ALA A 150 -10.68 12.04 -19.81
N GLY A 151 -10.78 12.67 -20.98
CA GLY A 151 -10.21 12.15 -22.22
C GLY A 151 -8.69 12.09 -22.16
N ASP A 152 -8.06 13.19 -21.73
CA ASP A 152 -6.60 13.28 -21.59
C ASP A 152 -6.10 12.27 -20.55
N LEU A 153 -6.77 12.17 -19.39
CA LEU A 153 -6.38 11.23 -18.34
C LEU A 153 -6.47 9.76 -18.77
N ILE A 154 -7.51 9.41 -19.52
CA ILE A 154 -7.66 8.05 -20.08
C ILE A 154 -6.56 7.79 -21.10
N TRP A 155 -6.31 8.75 -22.00
CA TRP A 155 -5.27 8.60 -23.02
C TRP A 155 -3.88 8.48 -22.40
N ASP A 156 -3.54 9.32 -21.42
CA ASP A 156 -2.27 9.28 -20.68
C ASP A 156 -2.07 7.95 -19.95
N PHE A 157 -3.15 7.39 -19.37
CA PHE A 157 -3.10 6.09 -18.72
C PHE A 157 -2.70 4.97 -19.70
N PHE A 158 -3.30 4.95 -20.89
CA PHE A 158 -3.01 3.91 -21.88
C PHE A 158 -1.72 4.14 -22.66
N SER A 159 -1.38 5.39 -22.99
CA SER A 159 -0.16 5.73 -23.73
C SER A 159 1.11 5.61 -22.89
N SER A 160 1.00 5.66 -21.56
CA SER A 160 2.11 5.43 -20.63
C SER A 160 2.33 3.95 -20.27
N ALA A 161 1.42 3.05 -20.67
CA ALA A 161 1.63 1.61 -20.57
C ALA A 161 2.60 1.17 -21.68
N ARG A 162 3.83 0.81 -21.29
CA ARG A 162 4.82 0.17 -22.16
C ARG A 162 4.88 -1.32 -21.88
#